data_AF-A0A968JP52-F1
#
_entry.id   AF-A0A968JP52-F1
#
_cell.length_a   1.000
_cell.length_b   1.000
_cell.length_c   1.000
_cell.angle_alpha   90.00
_cell.angle_beta   90.00
_cell.angle_gamma   90.00
#
_symmetry.space_group_name_H-M   'P 1'
#
loop_
_entity.id
_entity.type
_entity.pdbx_description
1 polymer ?
#
loop_
_entity_poly.entity_id
_entity_poly.type
_entity_poly.pdbx_seq_one_letter_code
_entity_poly.pdbx_strand_id
1 'polypeptide(L)'
;MKEAIKIDRFYWRSTGKPLRFSGANFQISTGLSISQIKDIFKGEGETTSRNSNSREKQNNQDIGLADWLDNFRLNHNYNFAIVRTKTGKDTLEVRTNSFNMSGNIQLSPKWGVQVGNFGYDFRNKGLSYPSFGFSRDLHCWTLTFQWQPTRNVYTLNLFVSNSPLDFIRIPYRRNQADGRFTGF
;
A
#
# COMPACT_ATOMS: atom_id res chain seq x y z
N MET A 1 -33.93 6.78 -29.22
CA MET A 1 -33.93 6.78 -27.73
C MET A 1 -34.71 5.55 -27.28
N LYS A 2 -34.10 4.60 -26.56
CA LYS A 2 -34.80 3.39 -26.08
C LYS A 2 -35.43 3.70 -24.72
N GLU A 3 -36.75 3.76 -24.68
CA GLU A 3 -37.54 4.01 -23.47
C GLU A 3 -37.30 2.91 -22.43
N ALA A 4 -37.05 3.33 -21.18
CA ALA A 4 -37.03 2.44 -20.04
C ALA A 4 -38.47 2.11 -19.64
N ILE A 5 -38.94 0.92 -20.02
CA ILE A 5 -40.28 0.43 -19.62
C ILE A 5 -40.27 0.19 -18.11
N LYS A 6 -40.99 1.04 -17.37
CA LYS A 6 -41.18 0.88 -15.92
C LYS A 6 -42.23 -0.22 -15.71
N ILE A 7 -41.77 -1.44 -15.40
CA ILE A 7 -42.67 -2.56 -15.13
C ILE A 7 -43.15 -2.43 -13.68
N ASP A 8 -44.30 -1.79 -13.49
CA ASP A 8 -44.91 -1.58 -12.17
C ASP A 8 -45.67 -2.85 -11.71
N ARG A 9 -44.99 -4.00 -11.73
CA ARG A 9 -45.56 -5.29 -11.32
C ARG A 9 -44.74 -5.87 -10.18
N PHE A 10 -45.42 -6.13 -9.06
CA PHE A 10 -44.81 -6.70 -7.86
C PHE A 10 -44.15 -8.07 -8.17
N TYR A 11 -42.89 -8.25 -7.79
CA TYR A 11 -42.05 -9.41 -8.15
C TYR A 11 -42.67 -10.76 -7.75
N TRP A 12 -43.42 -10.77 -6.65
CA TRP A 12 -44.23 -11.88 -6.16
C TRP A 12 -45.20 -12.43 -7.22
N ARG A 13 -45.90 -11.54 -7.95
CA ARG A 13 -46.91 -11.93 -8.96
C ARG A 13 -46.29 -12.47 -10.25
N SER A 14 -45.00 -12.24 -10.48
CA SER A 14 -44.31 -12.66 -11.71
C SER A 14 -43.49 -13.95 -11.53
N THR A 15 -42.96 -14.21 -10.34
CA THR A 15 -42.01 -15.32 -10.11
C THR A 15 -42.36 -16.17 -8.91
N GLY A 16 -43.38 -15.82 -8.13
CA GLY A 16 -43.75 -16.50 -6.88
C GLY A 16 -42.71 -16.36 -5.76
N LYS A 17 -41.68 -15.51 -5.94
CA LYS A 17 -40.63 -15.28 -4.96
C LYS A 17 -40.92 -14.01 -4.15
N PRO A 18 -40.87 -14.05 -2.81
CA PRO A 18 -41.21 -12.91 -1.97
C PRO A 18 -40.13 -11.82 -2.00
N LEU A 19 -38.89 -12.18 -2.35
CA LEU A 19 -37.74 -11.28 -2.41
C LEU A 19 -37.02 -11.40 -3.75
N ARG A 20 -36.62 -10.25 -4.29
CA ARG A 20 -35.75 -10.17 -5.48
C ARG A 20 -34.32 -9.95 -5.02
N PHE A 21 -33.43 -10.90 -5.32
CA PHE A 21 -32.00 -10.66 -5.17
C PHE A 21 -31.56 -9.58 -6.18
N SER A 22 -31.03 -8.47 -5.68
CA SER A 22 -30.58 -7.34 -6.52
C SER A 22 -29.07 -7.37 -6.76
N GLY A 23 -28.32 -8.00 -5.87
CA GLY A 23 -26.87 -8.14 -5.94
C GLY A 23 -26.25 -8.31 -4.55
N ALA A 24 -24.98 -8.65 -4.53
CA ALA A 24 -24.16 -8.71 -3.31
C ALA A 24 -22.76 -8.18 -3.64
N ASN A 25 -22.11 -7.51 -2.68
CA ASN A 25 -20.73 -7.07 -2.81
C ASN A 25 -19.93 -7.63 -1.63
N PHE A 26 -18.85 -8.33 -1.93
CA PHE A 26 -17.94 -8.92 -0.97
C PHE A 26 -16.58 -8.26 -1.12
N GLN A 27 -16.03 -7.79 0.00
CA GLN A 27 -14.69 -7.21 0.04
C GLN A 27 -13.87 -7.94 1.09
N ILE A 28 -12.71 -8.40 0.66
CA ILE A 28 -11.68 -9.02 1.48
C ILE A 28 -10.45 -8.12 1.40
N SER A 29 -10.05 -7.57 2.52
CA SER A 29 -8.84 -6.76 2.65
C SER A 29 -7.93 -7.40 3.68
N THR A 30 -6.75 -7.84 3.25
CA THR A 30 -5.73 -8.43 4.12
C THR A 30 -4.61 -7.41 4.28
N GLY A 31 -4.30 -7.02 5.51
CA GLY A 31 -3.16 -6.16 5.84
C GLY A 31 -2.28 -6.87 6.86
N LEU A 32 -1.11 -7.35 6.43
CA LEU A 32 -0.20 -8.13 7.27
C LEU A 32 1.19 -7.50 7.24
N SER A 33 1.77 -7.30 8.42
CA SER A 33 3.20 -6.96 8.53
C SER A 33 4.04 -8.25 8.46
N ILE A 34 5.23 -8.20 7.88
CA ILE A 34 6.09 -9.39 7.74
C ILE A 34 6.48 -9.97 9.09
N SER A 35 6.64 -9.13 10.12
CA SER A 35 6.79 -9.56 11.52
C SER A 35 5.64 -10.46 11.98
N GLN A 36 4.39 -10.06 11.72
CA GLN A 36 3.20 -10.84 12.11
C GLN A 36 3.11 -12.17 11.35
N ILE A 37 3.51 -12.18 10.08
CA ILE A 37 3.57 -13.40 9.27
C ILE A 37 4.63 -14.34 9.86
N LYS A 38 5.82 -13.83 10.15
CA LYS A 38 6.92 -14.59 10.77
C LYS A 38 6.48 -15.23 12.09
N ASP A 39 5.73 -14.52 12.93
CA ASP A 39 5.23 -15.04 14.21
C ASP A 39 4.21 -16.19 14.01
N ILE A 40 3.29 -16.05 13.06
CA ILE A 40 2.30 -17.09 12.72
C ILE A 40 2.99 -18.34 12.15
N PHE A 41 3.95 -18.17 11.24
CA PHE A 41 4.64 -19.28 10.58
C PHE A 41 5.72 -19.94 11.46
N LYS A 42 6.29 -19.22 12.43
CA LYS A 42 7.21 -19.79 13.42
C LYS A 42 6.50 -20.58 14.53
N GLY A 43 5.18 -20.50 14.60
CA GLY A 43 4.36 -21.24 15.54
C GLY A 43 4.39 -20.62 16.94
N GLU A 44 3.35 -19.86 17.28
CA GLU A 44 3.05 -19.57 18.68
C GLU A 44 2.44 -20.82 19.34
N GLY A 45 3.31 -21.66 19.88
CA GLY A 45 3.09 -22.25 21.19
C GLY A 45 4.02 -21.55 22.17
N GLU A 46 3.60 -20.41 22.71
CA GLU A 46 3.89 -19.95 24.09
C GLU A 46 3.38 -18.51 24.30
N THR A 47 2.24 -18.41 24.96
CA THR A 47 1.84 -17.23 25.74
C THR A 47 2.90 -16.94 26.79
N THR A 48 3.73 -15.92 26.58
CA THR A 48 4.47 -15.32 27.69
C THR A 48 4.22 -13.82 27.74
N SER A 49 3.48 -13.44 28.78
CA SER A 49 3.25 -12.09 29.26
C SER A 49 4.53 -11.24 29.19
N ARG A 50 4.49 -10.17 28.37
CA ARG A 50 5.62 -9.30 28.12
C ARG A 50 5.77 -8.31 29.29
N ASN A 51 6.45 -8.74 30.36
CA ASN A 51 6.86 -7.83 31.42
C ASN A 51 7.95 -6.89 30.89
N SER A 52 7.70 -5.59 31.04
CA SER A 52 8.60 -4.49 30.71
C SER A 52 9.82 -4.53 31.63
N ASN A 53 10.99 -4.88 31.08
CA ASN A 53 12.32 -4.34 31.41
C ASN A 53 13.40 -5.39 31.17
N SER A 54 13.99 -5.36 29.98
CA SER A 54 15.37 -5.79 29.71
C SER A 54 15.63 -5.67 28.21
N ARG A 55 16.19 -4.54 27.78
CA ARG A 55 16.80 -4.43 26.45
C ARG A 55 18.16 -3.76 26.56
N GLU A 56 19.07 -4.49 27.19
CA GLU A 56 20.45 -4.55 26.73
C GLU A 56 20.72 -6.01 26.38
N LYS A 57 20.37 -6.39 25.14
CA LYS A 57 20.95 -7.56 24.49
C LYS A 57 21.72 -7.04 23.29
N GLN A 58 23.00 -6.78 23.52
CA GLN A 58 24.04 -6.90 22.50
C GLN A 58 23.86 -8.29 21.88
N ASN A 59 23.22 -8.34 20.71
CA ASN A 59 23.19 -9.54 19.90
C ASN A 59 23.98 -9.23 18.63
N ASN A 60 25.21 -9.72 18.61
CA ASN A 60 25.96 -9.96 17.38
C ASN A 60 25.26 -11.13 16.67
N GLN A 61 24.10 -10.86 16.09
CA GLN A 61 23.33 -11.81 15.28
C GLN A 61 23.45 -11.35 13.84
N ASP A 62 23.92 -12.23 12.98
CA ASP A 62 23.90 -12.05 11.53
C ASP A 62 22.53 -11.51 11.11
N ILE A 63 22.52 -10.27 10.62
CA ILE A 63 21.31 -9.55 10.22
C ILE A 63 20.74 -10.30 9.01
N GLY A 64 19.83 -11.22 9.25
CA GLY A 64 19.19 -12.00 8.21
C GLY A 64 18.29 -11.12 7.35
N LEU A 65 18.11 -11.50 6.08
CA LEU A 65 17.21 -10.79 5.15
C LEU A 65 15.78 -10.64 5.71
N ALA A 66 15.34 -11.56 6.57
CA ALA A 66 14.04 -11.49 7.23
C ALA A 66 13.92 -10.28 8.18
N ASP A 67 14.96 -9.96 8.94
CA ASP A 67 14.93 -8.85 9.90
C ASP A 67 14.89 -7.49 9.18
N TRP A 68 15.50 -7.42 7.99
CA TRP A 68 15.42 -6.25 7.13
C TRP A 68 14.02 -6.03 6.56
N LEU A 69 13.27 -7.12 6.38
CA LEU A 69 11.93 -7.13 5.84
C LEU A 69 10.84 -7.02 6.92
N ASP A 70 11.16 -7.14 8.22
CA ASP A 70 10.18 -7.17 9.32
C ASP A 70 9.25 -5.93 9.35
N ASN A 71 9.73 -4.78 8.85
CA ASN A 71 8.97 -3.53 8.77
C ASN A 71 8.12 -3.37 7.50
N PHE A 72 8.11 -4.36 6.61
CA PHE A 72 7.24 -4.33 5.45
C PHE A 72 5.82 -4.73 5.80
N ARG A 73 4.89 -4.08 5.12
CA ARG A 73 3.46 -4.37 5.15
C ARG A 73 3.02 -4.83 3.77
N LEU A 74 2.25 -5.91 3.77
CA LEU A 74 1.59 -6.49 2.62
C LEU A 74 0.10 -6.21 2.73
N ASN A 75 -0.44 -5.58 1.70
CA ASN A 75 -1.84 -5.25 1.59
C ASN A 75 -2.41 -5.95 0.34
N HIS A 76 -3.38 -6.83 0.54
CA HIS A 76 -4.12 -7.47 -0.55
C HIS A 76 -5.59 -7.07 -0.47
N ASN A 77 -6.13 -6.53 -1.56
CA ASN A 77 -7.52 -6.12 -1.66
C ASN A 77 -8.19 -6.91 -2.77
N TYR A 78 -9.19 -7.70 -2.38
CA TYR A 78 -10.02 -8.49 -3.28
C TYR A 78 -11.49 -8.11 -3.10
N ASN A 79 -12.11 -7.59 -4.16
CA ASN A 79 -13.51 -7.23 -4.18
C ASN A 79 -14.18 -7.96 -5.34
N PHE A 80 -15.25 -8.69 -5.03
CA PHE A 80 -16.12 -9.29 -6.03
C PHE A 80 -17.58 -9.01 -5.70
N ALA A 81 -18.38 -8.86 -6.74
CA ALA A 81 -19.80 -8.58 -6.62
C ALA A 81 -20.61 -9.55 -7.48
N ILE A 82 -21.76 -9.96 -6.98
CA ILE A 82 -22.77 -10.62 -7.78
C ILE A 82 -23.71 -9.52 -8.27
N VAL A 83 -23.74 -9.31 -9.58
CA VAL A 83 -24.60 -8.30 -10.22
C VAL A 83 -25.49 -8.97 -11.23
N ARG A 84 -26.74 -8.49 -11.33
CA ARG A 84 -27.64 -8.91 -12.40
C ARG A 84 -27.32 -8.08 -13.65
N THR A 85 -26.81 -8.75 -14.67
CA THR A 85 -26.47 -8.11 -15.95
C THR A 85 -27.73 -7.71 -16.72
N LYS A 86 -27.60 -6.83 -17.71
CA LYS A 86 -28.72 -6.36 -18.56
C LYS A 86 -29.42 -7.49 -19.32
N THR A 87 -28.79 -8.67 -19.44
CA THR A 87 -29.36 -9.89 -20.02
C THR A 87 -30.15 -10.74 -19.02
N GLY A 88 -30.30 -10.27 -17.77
CA GLY A 88 -31.06 -10.95 -16.72
C GLY A 88 -30.31 -12.11 -16.04
N LYS A 89 -29.04 -12.37 -16.41
CA LYS A 89 -28.20 -13.39 -15.79
C LYS A 89 -27.45 -12.81 -14.59
N ASP A 90 -27.43 -13.56 -13.50
CA ASP A 90 -26.56 -13.26 -12.36
C ASP A 90 -25.13 -13.60 -12.76
N THR A 91 -24.22 -12.63 -12.60
CA THR A 91 -22.82 -12.80 -12.96
C THR A 91 -21.96 -12.37 -11.79
N LEU A 92 -20.98 -13.22 -11.48
CA LEU A 92 -19.93 -12.90 -10.52
C LEU A 92 -18.89 -12.04 -11.24
N GLU A 93 -18.76 -10.79 -10.80
CA GLU A 93 -17.82 -9.81 -11.34
C GLU A 93 -16.75 -9.50 -10.30
N VAL A 94 -15.49 -9.74 -10.64
CA VAL A 94 -14.36 -9.28 -9.83
C VAL A 94 -14.12 -7.80 -10.10
N ARG A 95 -14.37 -6.96 -9.10
CA ARG A 95 -14.25 -5.50 -9.18
C ARG A 95 -12.85 -5.00 -8.85
N THR A 96 -12.15 -5.65 -7.94
CA THR A 96 -10.77 -5.29 -7.59
C THR A 96 -10.01 -6.53 -7.19
N ASN A 97 -8.79 -6.68 -7.67
CA ASN A 97 -7.85 -7.65 -7.14
C ASN A 97 -6.46 -7.03 -7.23
N SER A 98 -5.97 -6.50 -6.12
CA SER A 98 -4.71 -5.77 -6.07
C SER A 98 -3.88 -6.19 -4.88
N PHE A 99 -2.58 -6.30 -5.10
CA PHE A 99 -1.58 -6.54 -4.08
C PHE A 99 -0.65 -5.34 -4.01
N ASN A 100 -0.27 -4.93 -2.80
CA ASN A 100 0.66 -3.85 -2.58
C ASN A 100 1.56 -4.14 -1.39
N MET A 101 2.81 -3.74 -1.50
CA MET A 101 3.85 -3.90 -0.51
C MET A 101 4.55 -2.55 -0.30
N SER A 102 4.76 -2.22 0.97
CA SER A 102 5.48 -1.02 1.38
C SER A 102 6.23 -1.28 2.67
N GLY A 103 7.40 -0.70 2.85
CA GLY A 103 8.22 -0.88 4.04
C GLY A 103 9.35 0.13 4.14
N ASN A 104 10.00 0.14 5.29
CA ASN A 104 11.23 0.88 5.51
C ASN A 104 12.31 -0.08 6.00
N ILE A 105 13.51 0.20 5.56
CA ILE A 105 14.70 -0.62 5.67
C ILE A 105 15.76 0.28 6.30
N GLN A 106 16.38 -0.17 7.39
CA GLN A 106 17.54 0.53 7.95
C GLN A 106 18.78 -0.28 7.56
N LEU A 107 19.57 0.24 6.62
CA LEU A 107 20.80 -0.43 6.16
C LEU A 107 21.94 -0.26 7.17
N SER A 108 22.04 0.91 7.77
CA SER A 108 23.00 1.23 8.84
C SER A 108 22.43 2.38 9.68
N PRO A 109 22.99 2.74 10.85
CA PRO A 109 22.47 3.84 11.66
C PRO A 109 22.32 5.18 10.90
N LYS A 110 23.11 5.38 9.84
CA LYS A 110 23.09 6.58 9.01
C LYS A 110 22.42 6.39 7.64
N TRP A 111 21.93 5.20 7.29
CA TRP A 111 21.33 4.89 5.99
C TRP A 111 19.96 4.24 6.13
N GLY A 112 18.93 4.89 5.59
CA GLY A 112 17.58 4.34 5.47
C GLY A 112 17.16 4.22 4.00
N VAL A 113 16.40 3.17 3.67
CA VAL A 113 15.73 3.02 2.38
C VAL A 113 14.25 2.78 2.63
N GLN A 114 13.40 3.55 2.00
CA GLN A 114 11.96 3.38 2.01
C GLN A 114 11.53 2.78 0.67
N VAL A 115 10.72 1.74 0.70
CA VAL A 115 10.08 1.18 -0.49
C VAL A 115 8.59 1.37 -0.33
N GLY A 116 7.97 2.09 -1.26
CA GLY A 116 6.55 2.38 -1.26
C GLY A 116 5.88 1.88 -2.52
N ASN A 117 4.58 1.59 -2.40
CA ASN A 117 3.67 1.36 -3.50
C ASN A 117 4.12 0.28 -4.51
N PHE A 118 4.92 -0.69 -4.06
CA PHE A 118 5.31 -1.82 -4.90
C PHE A 118 4.14 -2.80 -4.95
N GLY A 119 3.47 -2.91 -6.09
CA GLY A 119 2.22 -3.67 -6.14
C GLY A 119 1.83 -4.09 -7.54
N TYR A 120 0.79 -4.91 -7.64
CA TYR A 120 0.24 -5.41 -8.88
C TYR A 120 -1.29 -5.46 -8.79
N ASP A 121 -1.96 -4.92 -9.80
CA ASP A 121 -3.40 -5.03 -10.00
C ASP A 121 -3.68 -6.17 -10.99
N PHE A 122 -4.20 -7.28 -10.48
CA PHE A 122 -4.53 -8.47 -11.26
C PHE A 122 -5.75 -8.27 -12.17
N ARG A 123 -6.64 -7.33 -11.86
CA ARG A 123 -7.81 -7.02 -12.70
C ARG A 123 -7.39 -6.22 -13.93
N ASN A 124 -6.61 -5.16 -13.70
CA ASN A 124 -6.11 -4.29 -14.78
C ASN A 124 -4.81 -4.81 -15.41
N LYS A 125 -4.26 -5.91 -14.89
CA LYS A 125 -2.98 -6.53 -15.30
C LYS A 125 -1.81 -5.54 -15.30
N GLY A 126 -1.80 -4.64 -14.33
CA GLY A 126 -0.87 -3.51 -14.27
C GLY A 126 0.00 -3.55 -13.02
N LEU A 127 1.27 -3.21 -13.18
CA LEU A 127 2.14 -2.90 -12.04
C LEU A 127 1.70 -1.56 -11.42
N SER A 128 1.69 -1.51 -10.10
CA SER A 128 1.58 -0.25 -9.36
C SER A 128 2.83 0.60 -9.60
N TYR A 129 2.75 1.88 -9.27
CA TYR A 129 3.85 2.83 -9.39
C TYR A 129 4.76 2.74 -8.15
N PRO A 130 5.90 2.01 -8.18
CA PRO A 130 6.77 1.93 -7.03
C PRO A 130 7.42 3.29 -6.76
N SER A 131 7.71 3.54 -5.50
CA SER A 131 8.48 4.69 -5.03
C SER A 131 9.60 4.23 -4.12
N PHE A 132 10.78 4.80 -4.30
CA PHE A 132 11.95 4.53 -3.50
C PHE A 132 12.38 5.81 -2.81
N GLY A 133 12.50 5.76 -1.49
CA GLY A 133 13.09 6.79 -0.66
C GLY A 133 14.46 6.32 -0.19
N PHE A 134 15.41 7.22 -0.16
CA PHE A 134 16.74 6.98 0.36
C PHE A 134 17.12 8.13 1.29
N SER A 135 17.59 7.83 2.49
CA SER A 135 18.03 8.81 3.47
C SER A 135 19.44 8.50 3.95
N ARG A 136 20.31 9.52 3.96
CA ARG A 136 21.66 9.45 4.51
C ARG A 136 21.91 10.56 5.50
N ASP A 137 22.36 10.18 6.69
CA ASP A 137 22.91 11.10 7.68
C ASP A 137 24.43 11.25 7.48
N LEU A 138 24.87 12.50 7.30
CA LEU A 138 26.26 12.91 7.14
C LEU A 138 26.75 13.74 8.34
N HIS A 139 26.13 13.55 9.52
CA HIS A 139 26.37 14.25 10.79
C HIS A 139 25.79 15.66 10.86
N CYS A 140 26.30 16.59 10.05
CA CYS A 140 25.76 17.95 9.99
C CYS A 140 24.78 18.15 8.84
N TRP A 141 24.70 17.18 7.92
CA TRP A 141 23.90 17.25 6.72
C TRP A 141 23.01 16.02 6.62
N THR A 142 21.79 16.22 6.14
CA THR A 142 20.87 15.13 5.81
C THR A 142 20.58 15.18 4.32
N LEU A 143 20.85 14.06 3.66
CA LEU A 143 20.50 13.84 2.27
C LEU A 143 19.25 12.98 2.21
N THR A 144 18.26 13.42 1.44
CA THR A 144 17.10 12.61 1.08
C THR A 144 16.98 12.54 -0.43
N PHE A 145 16.74 11.34 -0.96
CA PHE A 145 16.53 11.09 -2.36
C PHE A 145 15.23 10.30 -2.53
N GLN A 146 14.29 10.82 -3.30
CA GLN A 146 13.01 10.20 -3.60
C GLN A 146 12.98 9.91 -5.10
N TRP A 147 12.62 8.70 -5.49
CA TRP A 147 12.64 8.24 -6.87
C TRP A 147 11.39 7.43 -7.20
N GLN A 148 10.73 7.80 -8.29
CA GLN A 148 9.56 7.11 -8.84
C GLN A 148 9.88 6.74 -10.29
N PRO A 149 10.42 5.55 -10.55
CA PRO A 149 10.94 5.18 -11.87
C PRO A 149 9.89 5.27 -12.98
N THR A 150 8.68 4.78 -12.72
CA THR A 150 7.62 4.74 -13.74
C THR A 150 7.16 6.13 -14.16
N ARG A 151 7.27 7.13 -13.28
CA ARG A 151 6.97 8.53 -13.60
C ARG A 151 8.21 9.29 -14.08
N ASN A 152 9.38 8.63 -14.06
CA ASN A 152 10.68 9.23 -14.30
C ASN A 152 10.89 10.51 -13.48
N VAL A 153 10.43 10.48 -12.23
CA VAL A 153 10.53 11.60 -11.28
C VAL A 153 11.54 11.24 -10.22
N TYR A 154 12.42 12.19 -9.91
CA TYR A 154 13.24 12.10 -8.71
C TYR A 154 13.40 13.46 -8.04
N THR A 155 13.69 13.43 -6.76
CA THR A 155 13.90 14.61 -5.93
C THR A 155 15.01 14.33 -4.94
N LEU A 156 16.06 15.13 -5.01
CA LEU A 156 17.16 15.13 -4.06
C LEU A 156 17.04 16.40 -3.21
N ASN A 157 17.01 16.25 -1.89
CA ASN A 157 17.17 17.37 -0.97
C ASN A 157 18.40 17.12 -0.11
N LEU A 158 19.25 18.14 -0.04
CA LEU A 158 20.35 18.22 0.91
C LEU A 158 20.08 19.43 1.82
N PHE A 159 20.05 19.20 3.13
CA PHE A 159 19.83 20.24 4.14
C PHE A 159 20.74 20.03 5.35
N VAL A 160 21.00 21.10 6.11
CA VAL A 160 21.85 21.08 7.31
C VAL A 160 20.97 20.76 8.53
N SER A 161 21.38 19.78 9.35
CA SER A 161 20.58 19.27 10.47
C SER A 161 20.62 20.15 11.74
N ASN A 162 21.58 21.06 11.83
CA ASN A 162 21.78 21.92 13.00
C ASN A 162 21.20 23.33 12.77
N SER A 163 20.10 23.63 13.48
CA SER A 163 19.39 24.91 13.56
C SER A 163 20.34 26.01 14.04
N PRO A 164 20.87 26.89 13.16
CA PRO A 164 20.13 27.97 12.47
C PRO A 164 20.36 28.07 10.95
N LEU A 165 20.93 27.05 10.31
CA LEU A 165 21.36 27.08 8.90
C LEU A 165 20.34 26.46 7.91
N ASP A 166 19.04 26.63 8.16
CA ASP A 166 17.97 26.14 7.27
C ASP A 166 17.96 26.88 5.90
N PHE A 167 18.80 27.90 5.73
CA PHE A 167 18.95 28.64 4.48
C PHE A 167 19.68 27.86 3.38
N ILE A 168 20.48 26.84 3.71
CA ILE A 168 21.17 26.01 2.72
C ILE A 168 20.33 24.75 2.47
N ARG A 169 19.23 24.95 1.74
CA ARG A 169 18.49 23.84 1.13
C ARG A 169 18.75 23.86 -0.37
N ILE A 170 19.36 22.80 -0.90
CA ILE A 170 19.58 22.65 -2.35
C ILE A 170 18.62 21.56 -2.86
N PRO A 171 17.39 21.92 -3.30
CA PRO A 171 16.48 20.97 -3.90
C PRO A 171 16.84 20.74 -5.37
N TYR A 172 17.14 19.51 -5.77
CA TYR A 172 17.24 19.11 -7.17
C TYR A 172 16.04 18.24 -7.53
N ARG A 173 15.19 18.73 -8.43
CA ARG A 173 13.92 18.10 -8.83
C ARG A 173 13.91 17.92 -10.34
N ARG A 174 13.53 16.74 -10.84
CA ARG A 174 13.31 16.48 -12.27
C ARG A 174 11.93 15.87 -12.48
N ASN A 175 11.20 16.37 -13.48
CA ASN A 175 9.86 15.92 -13.91
C ASN A 175 8.75 15.95 -12.85
N GLN A 176 8.93 16.63 -11.71
CA GLN A 176 7.80 17.03 -10.89
C GLN A 176 7.00 18.03 -11.72
N ALA A 177 5.79 17.68 -12.15
CA ALA A 177 4.90 18.65 -12.77
C ALA A 177 4.75 19.80 -11.76
N ASP A 178 5.35 20.94 -12.07
CA ASP A 178 5.20 22.17 -11.32
C ASP A 178 3.74 22.56 -11.47
N GLY A 179 2.91 22.17 -10.50
CA GLY A 179 1.53 22.60 -10.35
C GLY A 179 1.48 24.07 -9.94
N ARG A 180 2.25 24.93 -10.61
CA ARG A 180 1.99 26.36 -10.65
C ARG A 180 0.62 26.52 -11.27
N PHE A 181 -0.35 26.75 -10.38
CA PHE A 181 -1.63 27.35 -10.68
C PHE A 181 -1.45 28.50 -11.68
N THR A 182 -1.65 28.22 -12.96
CA THR A 182 -2.11 29.23 -13.91
C THR A 182 -3.63 29.21 -13.79
N GLY A 183 -4.16 30.05 -12.90
CA GLY A 183 -5.56 30.42 -13.00
C GLY A 183 -5.78 31.11 -14.35
N PHE A 184 -6.77 30.64 -15.10
CA PHE A 184 -7.94 31.37 -15.57
C PHE A 184 -9.02 30.34 -15.90
#